data_AF-A0A8J2ZZQ8-F1
#
_entry.id   AF-A0A8J2ZZQ8-F1
#
_cell.length_a   1.000
_cell.length_b   1.000
_cell.length_c   1.000
_cell.angle_alpha   90.00
_cell.angle_beta   90.00
_cell.angle_gamma   90.00
#
_symmetry.space_group_name_H-M   'P 1'
#
loop_
_entity.id
_entity.type
_entity.pdbx_description
1 polymer ?
#
loop_
_entity_poly.entity_id
_entity_poly.type
_entity_poly.pdbx_seq_one_letter_code
_entity_poly.pdbx_strand_id
1 'polypeptide(L)'
;MALNIAFNAVNVNSMQSNAGVFTGENAQTGWFSPTKQNNAIFGTGQFNLYLGNLNAISDNDGYDQPNTDPDFQPTNQNQSL
;
A
#
# COMPACT_ATOMS: atom_id res chain seq x y z
N MET A 1 -29.20 -11.78 -6.24
CA MET A 1 -30.00 -10.93 -5.33
C MET A 1 -29.42 -9.52 -5.38
N ALA A 2 -30.24 -8.47 -5.47
CA ALA A 2 -29.71 -7.11 -5.61
C ALA A 2 -29.30 -6.57 -4.24
N LEU A 3 -28.00 -6.28 -4.05
CA LEU A 3 -27.49 -5.56 -2.89
C LEU A 3 -27.59 -4.06 -3.17
N ASN A 4 -28.52 -3.37 -2.49
CA ASN A 4 -28.58 -1.92 -2.53
C ASN A 4 -27.48 -1.35 -1.62
N ILE A 5 -26.56 -0.60 -2.21
CA ILE A 5 -25.47 0.06 -1.47
C ILE A 5 -25.54 1.55 -1.84
N ALA A 6 -25.96 2.37 -0.88
CA ALA A 6 -26.11 3.81 -1.06
C ALA A 6 -25.12 4.54 -0.15
N PHE A 7 -24.31 5.41 -0.74
CA PHE A 7 -23.39 6.28 -0.01
C PHE A 7 -23.80 7.74 -0.21
N ASN A 8 -23.76 8.52 0.87
CA ASN A 8 -23.83 9.97 0.78
C ASN A 8 -22.52 10.55 0.22
N ALA A 9 -21.38 10.07 0.72
CA ALA A 9 -20.05 10.33 0.15
C ALA A 9 -19.05 9.27 0.63
N VAL A 10 -18.03 9.00 -0.19
CA VAL A 10 -16.82 8.29 0.20
C VAL A 10 -15.66 9.27 0.01
N ASN A 11 -15.02 9.68 1.10
CA ASN A 11 -13.88 10.58 1.05
C ASN A 11 -12.62 9.84 1.51
N VAL A 12 -11.65 9.74 0.61
CA VAL A 12 -10.34 9.14 0.88
C VAL A 12 -9.29 10.23 0.76
N ASN A 13 -8.77 10.67 1.91
CA ASN A 13 -7.79 11.77 1.95
C ASN A 13 -6.38 11.33 1.53
N SER A 14 -6.03 10.06 1.74
CA SER A 14 -4.77 9.49 1.29
C SER A 14 -4.84 7.98 1.20
N MET A 15 -4.22 7.42 0.16
CA MET A 15 -3.94 6.00 0.02
C MET A 15 -2.44 5.83 -0.15
N GLN A 16 -1.90 4.73 0.37
CA GLN A 16 -0.50 4.37 0.24
C GLN A 16 -0.41 3.02 -0.48
N SER A 17 0.77 2.40 -0.49
CA SER A 17 0.99 1.09 -1.07
C SER A 17 -0.02 0.05 -0.59
N ASN A 18 -0.53 -0.77 -1.52
CA ASN A 18 -1.45 -1.86 -1.24
C ASN A 18 -2.78 -1.39 -0.60
N ALA A 19 -3.35 -0.27 -1.06
CA ALA A 19 -4.63 0.26 -0.56
C ALA A 19 -5.72 0.33 -1.63
N GLY A 20 -6.99 0.24 -1.20
CA GLY A 20 -8.16 0.42 -2.04
C GLY A 20 -9.43 0.52 -1.20
N VAL A 21 -10.52 1.01 -1.81
CA VAL A 21 -11.84 1.06 -1.20
C VAL A 21 -12.78 0.15 -1.98
N PHE A 22 -13.45 -0.75 -1.28
CA PHE A 22 -14.24 -1.80 -1.89
C PHE A 22 -15.63 -1.88 -1.28
N THR A 23 -16.62 -2.00 -2.16
CA THR A 23 -18.03 -1.96 -1.79
C THR A 23 -18.78 -3.03 -2.56
N GLY A 24 -19.68 -3.72 -1.87
CA GLY A 24 -20.37 -4.87 -2.42
C GLY A 24 -19.58 -6.15 -2.24
N GLU A 25 -19.99 -7.16 -2.98
CA GLU A 25 -19.39 -8.48 -2.92
C GLU A 25 -18.06 -8.49 -3.70
N ASN A 26 -16.95 -8.74 -3.01
CA ASN A 26 -15.61 -8.74 -3.60
C ASN A 26 -14.75 -9.89 -3.03
N ALA A 27 -13.89 -10.47 -3.86
CA ALA A 27 -12.74 -11.24 -3.41
C ALA A 27 -11.46 -10.60 -3.93
N GLN A 28 -10.48 -10.52 -3.04
CA GLN A 28 -9.22 -9.85 -3.26
C GLN A 28 -8.11 -10.71 -2.72
N THR A 29 -7.29 -11.21 -3.63
CA THR A 29 -6.09 -11.98 -3.29
C THR A 29 -4.94 -11.49 -4.17
N GLY A 30 -3.72 -11.90 -3.83
CA GLY A 30 -2.54 -11.46 -4.58
C GLY A 30 -2.13 -10.03 -4.26
N TRP A 31 -2.61 -9.47 -3.15
CA TRP A 31 -2.20 -8.13 -2.72
C TRP A 31 -0.77 -8.21 -2.17
N PHE A 32 0.17 -7.64 -2.91
CA PHE A 32 1.58 -7.61 -2.55
C PHE A 32 2.18 -6.27 -2.96
N SER A 33 2.84 -5.61 -2.02
CA SER A 33 3.55 -4.36 -2.29
C SER A 33 4.85 -4.31 -1.48
N PRO A 34 5.89 -5.01 -1.95
CA PRO A 34 7.19 -4.95 -1.31
C PRO A 34 7.77 -3.57 -1.60
N THR A 35 8.13 -2.83 -0.55
CA THR A 35 8.80 -1.53 -0.70
C THR A 35 10.02 -1.47 0.20
N LYS A 36 11.18 -1.15 -0.39
CA LYS A 36 12.34 -0.65 0.36
C LYS A 36 12.44 0.85 0.17
N GLN A 37 12.66 1.58 1.25
CA GLN A 37 12.86 3.02 1.21
C GLN A 37 14.06 3.39 2.07
N ASN A 38 15.00 4.11 1.45
CA ASN A 38 16.19 4.62 2.10
C ASN A 38 16.13 6.15 2.07
N ASN A 39 15.47 6.73 3.06
CA ASN A 39 15.26 8.17 3.12
C ASN A 39 16.04 8.74 4.32
N ALA A 40 16.90 9.73 4.09
CA ALA A 40 17.69 10.33 5.17
C ALA A 40 16.88 11.35 5.96
N ILE A 41 16.55 12.48 5.34
CA ILE A 41 15.53 13.39 5.86
C ILE A 41 14.24 13.08 5.11
N PHE A 42 13.23 12.72 5.89
CA PHE A 42 11.89 12.54 5.40
C PHE A 42 10.96 13.47 6.18
N GLY A 43 10.34 14.39 5.47
CA GLY A 43 9.19 15.14 5.99
C GLY A 43 8.43 15.70 4.82
N THR A 44 7.35 15.03 4.48
CA THR A 44 6.33 15.54 3.57
C THR A 44 5.24 16.19 4.43
N GLY A 45 4.97 17.46 4.20
CA GLY A 45 4.07 18.26 5.03
C GLY A 45 4.33 19.75 4.90
N GLN A 46 3.38 20.57 5.36
CA GLN A 46 3.49 22.01 5.32
C GLN A 46 4.36 22.50 6.50
N PHE A 47 5.24 23.49 6.27
CA PHE A 47 6.15 24.10 7.26
C PHE A 47 7.32 23.25 7.75
N ASN A 48 7.85 22.35 6.93
CA ASN A 48 9.09 21.65 7.27
C ASN A 48 10.32 22.53 6.98
N LEU A 49 11.06 22.90 8.03
CA LEU A 49 12.32 23.66 7.94
C LEU A 49 13.49 22.78 8.37
N TYR A 50 14.48 22.63 7.48
CA TYR A 50 15.69 21.85 7.71
C TYR A 50 16.91 22.74 7.48
N LEU A 51 17.73 22.95 8.51
CA LEU A 51 18.94 23.79 8.45
C LEU A 51 20.14 23.03 9.00
N GLY A 52 21.27 23.11 8.28
CA GLY A 52 22.55 22.52 8.73
C GLY A 52 22.63 20.99 8.64
N ASN A 53 21.79 20.35 7.83
CA ASN A 53 21.74 18.89 7.75
C ASN A 53 22.79 18.32 6.78
N LEU A 54 23.60 17.38 7.26
CA LEU A 54 24.40 16.48 6.44
C LEU A 54 23.79 15.08 6.52
N ASN A 55 23.38 14.54 5.38
CA ASN A 55 22.70 13.25 5.29
C ASN A 55 23.57 12.27 4.51
N ALA A 56 23.91 11.15 5.14
CA ALA A 56 24.58 10.04 4.50
C ALA A 56 23.74 8.78 4.68
N ILE A 57 23.44 8.12 3.56
CA ILE A 57 22.77 6.83 3.55
C ILE A 57 23.77 5.85 2.94
N SER A 58 24.09 4.81 3.68
CA SER A 58 24.87 3.70 3.17
C SER A 58 24.02 2.46 3.31
N ASP A 59 23.68 1.87 2.18
CA ASP A 59 22.95 0.62 2.10
C ASP A 59 23.85 -0.39 1.40
N ASN A 60 24.61 -1.13 2.20
CA ASN A 60 25.69 -1.98 1.73
C ASN A 60 25.27 -3.45 1.84
N ASP A 61 24.16 -3.80 1.19
CA ASP A 61 23.72 -5.17 1.00
C ASP A 61 24.15 -5.74 -0.37
N GLY A 62 24.37 -7.06 -0.42
CA GLY A 62 24.74 -7.76 -1.66
C GLY A 62 23.54 -8.20 -2.51
N TYR A 63 22.35 -8.19 -1.91
CA TYR A 63 21.07 -8.43 -2.56
C TYR A 63 20.05 -7.48 -1.95
N ASP A 64 19.62 -6.52 -2.77
CA ASP A 64 18.58 -5.56 -2.41
C ASP A 64 17.21 -6.26 -2.51
N GLN A 65 16.43 -6.19 -1.43
CA GLN A 65 15.02 -6.59 -1.36
C GLN A 65 14.66 -7.85 -2.20
N PRO A 66 14.96 -9.08 -1.74
CA PRO A 66 14.60 -10.29 -2.47
C PRO A 66 13.08 -10.53 -2.41
N ASN A 67 12.38 -9.91 -3.35
CA ASN A 67 10.92 -9.97 -3.49
C ASN A 67 10.52 -11.32 -4.09
N THR A 68 10.54 -12.37 -3.27
CA THR A 68 10.04 -13.68 -3.69
C THR A 68 8.54 -13.70 -3.42
N ASP A 69 7.73 -13.56 -4.48
CA ASP A 69 6.29 -13.80 -4.42
C ASP A 69 6.02 -15.26 -4.80
N PRO A 70 5.70 -16.15 -3.85
CA PRO A 70 5.18 -17.46 -4.19
C PRO A 70 3.77 -17.26 -4.77
N ASP A 71 3.72 -17.03 -6.09
CA ASP A 71 2.52 -16.81 -6.89
C ASP A 71 1.54 -18.01 -6.78
N PHE A 72 0.78 -18.09 -5.69
CA PHE A 72 -0.47 -18.82 -5.57
C PHE A 72 -1.26 -18.35 -4.35
N GLN A 73 -2.15 -17.37 -4.54
CA GLN A 73 -3.17 -17.01 -3.54
C GLN A 73 -4.56 -17.37 -4.07
N PRO A 74 -4.99 -18.64 -3.95
CA PRO A 74 -6.29 -19.08 -4.45
C PRO A 74 -7.39 -18.39 -3.65
N THR A 75 -8.24 -17.66 -4.35
CA THR A 75 -9.49 -17.16 -3.80
C THR A 75 -10.55 -18.21 -4.13
N ASN A 76 -11.00 -18.93 -3.11
CA ASN A 76 -12.26 -19.66 -3.24
C ASN A 76 -13.39 -18.64 -3.11
N GLN A 77 -13.87 -18.11 -4.23
CA GLN A 77 -15.18 -17.46 -4.25
C GLN A 77 -16.26 -18.54 -4.19
N ASN A 78 -16.54 -19.08 -2.99
CA ASN A 78 -17.82 -19.71 -2.73
C ASN A 78 -18.85 -18.62 -2.41
N GLN A 79 -19.19 -17.85 -3.43
CA GLN A 79 -20.24 -16.85 -3.37
C GLN A 79 -21.52 -17.51 -3.88
N SER A 80 -22.13 -18.29 -2.99
CA SER A 80 -23.52 -18.72 -3.15
C SER A 80 -24.40 -17.51 -2.87
N LEU A 81 -25.23 -17.15 -3.85
CA LEU A 81 -26.42 -16.33 -3.60
C LEU A 81 -27.34 -17.00 -2.59
#